data_AF-M1U1Q2-F1
#
_entry.id   AF-M1U1Q2-F1
#
_cell.length_a   1.000
_cell.length_b   1.000
_cell.length_c   1.000
_cell.angle_alpha   90.00
_cell.angle_beta   90.00
_cell.angle_gamma   90.00
#
_symmetry.space_group_name_H-M   'P 1'
#
loop_
_entity.id
_entity.type
_entity.pdbx_description
1 polymer ?
#
loop_
_entity_poly.entity_id
_entity_poly.type
_entity_poly.pdbx_seq_one_letter_code
_entity_poly.pdbx_strand_id
1 'polypeptide(L)'
;RATSTNNDDPAHASRPFDLHRNGFVLGEGAAVLVLEEWEAARRRGGHVYAEIAGFANRSNAFHMTGLKPDGREMAEAIRLAMRQARVDPEDIGYINAHGSGTKQNDRHETAAFKRSLGAHAYKVPVSSIKSMVGHSLGAIGSIEVAACALALEHQVVPPTANLHTPDPECDLDYVPLTAREHPVDAVLTVG
;
A
#
# COMPACT_ATOMS: atom_id res chain seq x y z
N ARG A 1 -15.20 12.21 9.82
CA ARG A 1 -15.88 11.45 8.73
C ARG A 1 -14.78 10.82 7.88
N ALA A 2 -14.99 9.62 7.35
CA ALA A 2 -13.93 8.87 6.67
C ALA A 2 -13.84 9.20 5.17
N THR A 3 -14.95 9.56 4.54
CA THR A 3 -15.02 10.00 3.15
C THR A 3 -14.62 11.47 3.02
N SER A 4 -14.00 11.82 1.89
CA SER A 4 -13.71 13.20 1.52
C SER A 4 -15.00 14.04 1.46
N THR A 5 -14.89 15.31 1.83
CA THR A 5 -15.95 16.30 1.66
C THR A 5 -15.72 17.20 0.44
N ASN A 6 -14.65 16.96 -0.34
CA ASN A 6 -14.32 17.77 -1.50
C ASN A 6 -15.16 17.33 -2.71
N ASN A 7 -16.33 17.95 -2.86
CA ASN A 7 -17.23 17.71 -3.99
C ASN A 7 -17.06 18.73 -5.12
N ASP A 8 -16.41 19.87 -4.85
CA ASP A 8 -16.21 20.94 -5.83
C ASP A 8 -15.08 20.60 -6.81
N ASP A 9 -14.13 19.75 -6.39
CA ASP A 9 -13.06 19.21 -7.23
C ASP A 9 -12.90 17.68 -7.05
N PRO A 10 -13.83 16.88 -7.61
CA PRO A 10 -13.84 15.42 -7.42
C PRO A 10 -12.59 14.72 -7.97
N ALA A 11 -12.02 15.24 -9.07
CA ALA A 11 -10.87 14.64 -9.74
C ALA A 11 -9.62 14.60 -8.83
N HIS A 12 -9.47 15.61 -7.95
CA HIS A 12 -8.35 15.69 -7.02
C HIS A 12 -8.73 15.34 -5.59
N ALA A 13 -9.94 14.84 -5.32
CA ALA A 13 -10.42 14.63 -3.95
C ALA A 13 -9.67 13.49 -3.23
N SER A 14 -9.31 12.41 -3.94
CA SER A 14 -8.52 11.31 -3.39
C SER A 14 -7.03 11.65 -3.45
N ARG A 15 -6.46 12.04 -2.30
CA ARG A 15 -5.07 12.51 -2.17
C ARG A 15 -4.35 11.92 -0.94
N PRO A 16 -4.02 10.62 -0.94
CA PRO A 16 -3.26 9.99 0.13
C PRO A 16 -1.97 10.74 0.44
N PHE A 17 -1.63 10.86 1.72
CA PHE A 17 -0.40 11.49 2.23
C PHE A 17 -0.23 13.00 1.95
N ASP A 18 -1.16 13.64 1.24
CA ASP A 18 -1.16 15.08 1.00
C ASP A 18 -1.60 15.86 2.25
N LEU A 19 -0.99 17.01 2.51
CA LEU A 19 -1.29 17.89 3.65
C LEU A 19 -2.77 18.28 3.71
N HIS A 20 -3.41 18.45 2.55
CA HIS A 20 -4.79 18.90 2.42
C HIS A 20 -5.81 17.75 2.32
N ARG A 21 -5.39 16.50 2.52
CA ARG A 21 -6.27 15.34 2.54
C ARG A 21 -7.33 15.43 3.63
N ASN A 22 -8.53 14.95 3.31
CA ASN A 22 -9.69 15.03 4.18
C ASN A 22 -10.60 13.78 4.12
N GLY A 23 -10.09 12.66 3.62
CA GLY A 23 -10.80 11.39 3.52
C GLY A 23 -10.65 10.69 2.17
N PHE A 24 -11.20 9.48 2.07
CA PHE A 24 -11.19 8.73 0.81
C PHE A 24 -12.38 9.07 -0.09
N VAL A 25 -12.23 8.80 -1.38
CA VAL A 25 -13.33 8.77 -2.37
C VAL A 25 -13.75 7.32 -2.57
N LEU A 26 -15.05 7.04 -2.66
CA LEU A 26 -15.52 5.69 -2.97
C LEU A 26 -15.18 5.33 -4.41
N GLY A 27 -14.69 4.12 -4.61
CA GLY A 27 -14.43 3.54 -5.93
C GLY A 27 -15.22 2.27 -6.12
N GLU A 28 -15.29 1.82 -7.36
CA GLU A 28 -15.85 0.51 -7.72
C GLU A 28 -14.78 -0.27 -8.50
N GLY A 29 -14.80 -1.59 -8.39
CA GLY A 29 -13.86 -2.43 -9.12
C GLY A 29 -13.87 -3.86 -8.60
N ALA A 30 -13.24 -4.74 -9.37
CA ALA A 30 -13.01 -6.13 -9.00
C ALA A 30 -11.68 -6.60 -9.58
N ALA A 31 -11.03 -7.49 -8.85
CA ALA A 31 -9.90 -8.27 -9.33
C ALA A 31 -10.03 -9.70 -8.78
N VAL A 32 -9.73 -10.68 -9.63
CA VAL A 32 -9.74 -12.11 -9.28
C VAL A 32 -8.33 -12.64 -9.49
N LEU A 33 -7.82 -13.33 -8.48
CA LEU A 33 -6.50 -13.95 -8.50
C LEU A 33 -6.68 -15.47 -8.51
N VAL A 34 -5.91 -16.16 -9.35
CA VAL A 34 -5.83 -17.62 -9.36
C VAL A 34 -4.52 -18.00 -8.72
N LEU A 35 -4.60 -18.66 -7.56
CA LEU A 35 -3.43 -19.12 -6.82
C LEU A 35 -3.16 -20.59 -7.14
N GLU A 36 -1.90 -20.92 -7.35
CA GLU A 36 -1.42 -22.26 -7.62
C GLU A 36 -0.16 -22.53 -6.79
N GLU A 37 0.12 -23.80 -6.53
CA GLU A 37 1.39 -24.21 -5.96
C GLU A 37 2.53 -23.92 -6.96
N TRP A 38 3.65 -23.40 -6.46
CA TRP A 38 4.75 -22.87 -7.27
C TRP A 38 5.35 -23.93 -8.21
N GLU A 39 5.60 -25.14 -7.72
CA GLU A 39 6.16 -26.19 -8.56
C GLU A 39 5.16 -26.65 -9.62
N ALA A 40 3.86 -26.71 -9.32
CA ALA A 40 2.82 -27.02 -10.29
C ALA A 40 2.76 -25.98 -11.43
N ALA A 41 2.73 -24.68 -11.08
CA ALA A 41 2.74 -23.59 -12.04
C ALA A 41 3.98 -23.64 -12.96
N ARG A 42 5.15 -23.91 -12.39
CA ARG A 42 6.40 -24.08 -13.14
C ARG A 42 6.41 -25.31 -14.03
N ARG A 43 5.94 -26.46 -13.54
CA ARG A 43 5.88 -27.72 -14.33
C ARG A 43 5.01 -27.58 -15.58
N ARG A 44 3.89 -26.87 -15.48
CA ARG A 44 3.01 -26.61 -16.65
C ARG A 44 3.46 -25.44 -17.52
N GLY A 45 4.49 -24.69 -17.12
CA GLY A 45 4.97 -23.50 -17.84
C GLY A 45 3.98 -22.34 -17.85
N GLY A 46 3.18 -22.18 -16.79
CA GLY A 46 2.23 -21.06 -16.68
C GLY A 46 2.93 -19.72 -16.52
N HIS A 47 2.30 -18.64 -17.00
CA HIS A 47 2.75 -17.28 -16.68
C HIS A 47 2.53 -17.00 -15.19
N VAL A 48 3.59 -16.65 -14.48
CA VAL A 48 3.56 -16.32 -13.06
C VAL A 48 3.84 -14.84 -12.89
N TYR A 49 2.85 -14.10 -12.40
CA TYR A 49 2.99 -12.66 -12.15
C TYR A 49 3.85 -12.37 -10.91
N ALA A 50 3.57 -13.10 -9.82
CA ALA A 50 4.26 -12.93 -8.54
C ALA A 50 4.04 -14.16 -7.65
N GLU A 51 4.86 -14.28 -6.61
CA GLU A 51 4.69 -15.22 -5.50
C GLU A 51 4.15 -14.49 -4.27
N ILE A 52 3.18 -15.08 -3.57
CA ILE A 52 2.78 -14.63 -2.23
C ILE A 52 3.71 -15.29 -1.21
N ALA A 53 4.85 -14.66 -0.92
CA ALA A 53 5.89 -15.22 -0.05
C ALA A 53 5.50 -15.24 1.45
N GLY A 54 4.61 -14.33 1.89
CA GLY A 54 4.17 -14.26 3.28
C GLY A 54 2.95 -13.36 3.47
N PHE A 55 2.21 -13.58 4.55
CA PHE A 55 1.05 -12.76 4.93
C PHE A 55 0.88 -12.75 6.45
N ALA A 56 0.29 -11.68 6.97
CA ALA A 56 -0.05 -11.60 8.38
C ALA A 56 -1.21 -10.66 8.61
N ASN A 57 -2.02 -10.98 9.62
CA ASN A 57 -3.12 -10.13 10.07
C ASN A 57 -2.97 -9.85 11.56
N ARG A 58 -3.37 -8.64 11.98
CA ARG A 58 -3.43 -8.22 13.38
C ARG A 58 -4.68 -7.39 13.62
N SER A 59 -5.21 -7.47 14.85
CA SER A 59 -6.27 -6.59 15.32
C SER A 59 -5.69 -5.60 16.32
N ASN A 60 -6.05 -4.32 16.17
CA ASN A 60 -5.58 -3.27 17.08
C ASN A 60 -6.29 -3.29 18.44
N ALA A 61 -7.46 -3.95 18.55
CA ALA A 61 -8.32 -4.01 19.72
C ALA A 61 -8.51 -2.66 20.46
N PHE A 62 -8.43 -1.54 19.73
CA PHE A 62 -8.41 -0.20 20.30
C PHE A 62 -9.75 0.51 20.12
N HIS A 63 -10.27 0.49 18.90
CA HIS A 63 -11.53 1.12 18.53
C HIS A 63 -12.04 0.51 17.23
N MET A 64 -13.36 0.45 17.03
CA MET A 64 -13.97 -0.18 15.84
C MET A 64 -13.43 0.37 14.51
N THR A 65 -13.11 1.67 14.46
CA THR A 65 -12.59 2.35 13.25
C THR A 65 -11.39 3.25 13.53
N GLY A 66 -10.95 3.30 14.79
CA GLY A 66 -9.90 4.24 15.21
C GLY A 66 -8.54 3.55 15.19
N LEU A 67 -7.52 4.31 14.81
CA LEU A 67 -6.13 3.86 14.78
C LEU A 67 -5.29 4.69 15.76
N LYS A 68 -4.37 4.05 16.48
CA LYS A 68 -3.36 4.81 17.21
C LYS A 68 -2.35 5.35 16.21
N PRO A 69 -1.84 6.59 16.35
CA PRO A 69 -0.88 7.14 15.39
C PRO A 69 0.48 6.41 15.42
N ASP A 70 0.72 5.50 16.37
CA ASP A 70 2.00 4.82 16.54
C ASP A 70 2.23 3.62 15.61
N GLY A 71 1.22 3.08 14.91
CA GLY A 71 1.44 2.03 13.91
C GLY A 71 1.84 0.66 14.49
N ARG A 72 1.71 0.42 15.80
CA ARG A 72 2.39 -0.71 16.46
C ARG A 72 1.95 -2.08 15.95
N GLU A 73 0.64 -2.29 15.84
CA GLU A 73 0.04 -3.56 15.41
C GLU A 73 0.32 -3.86 13.94
N MET A 74 0.29 -2.83 13.09
CA MET A 74 0.61 -2.96 11.67
C MET A 74 2.10 -3.24 11.48
N ALA A 75 2.98 -2.57 12.23
CA ALA A 75 4.41 -2.87 12.22
C ALA A 75 4.68 -4.34 12.60
N GLU A 76 3.94 -4.91 13.56
CA GLU A 76 4.09 -6.33 13.89
C GLU A 76 3.54 -7.26 12.82
N ALA A 77 2.42 -6.91 12.18
CA ALA A 77 1.92 -7.65 11.01
C ALA A 77 2.97 -7.66 9.88
N ILE A 78 3.55 -6.51 9.55
CA ILE A 78 4.61 -6.39 8.53
C ILE A 78 5.80 -7.28 8.90
N ARG A 79 6.30 -7.22 10.15
CA ARG A 79 7.41 -8.07 10.59
C ARG A 79 7.10 -9.56 10.50
N LEU A 80 5.87 -9.97 10.77
CA LEU A 80 5.46 -11.38 10.65
C LEU A 80 5.39 -11.84 9.21
N ALA A 81 4.83 -11.02 8.32
CA ALA A 81 4.79 -11.32 6.89
C ALA A 81 6.22 -11.45 6.33
N MET A 82 7.11 -10.51 6.67
CA MET A 82 8.52 -10.57 6.27
C MET A 82 9.24 -11.79 6.86
N ARG A 83 9.01 -12.12 8.15
CA ARG A 83 9.56 -13.35 8.77
C ARG A 83 9.07 -14.62 8.08
N GLN A 84 7.79 -14.69 7.69
CA GLN A 84 7.25 -15.83 6.95
C GLN A 84 7.88 -15.95 5.56
N ALA A 85 8.03 -14.81 4.87
CA ALA A 85 8.68 -14.70 3.57
C ALA A 85 10.21 -14.89 3.62
N ARG A 86 10.81 -14.83 4.81
CA ARG A 86 12.26 -14.91 5.04
C ARG A 86 13.04 -13.81 4.31
N VAL A 87 12.49 -12.61 4.31
CA VAL A 87 13.12 -11.41 3.74
C VAL A 87 13.45 -10.42 4.85
N ASP A 88 14.55 -9.70 4.67
CA ASP A 88 14.95 -8.59 5.52
C ASP A 88 14.26 -7.29 5.06
N PRO A 89 14.17 -6.26 5.92
CA PRO A 89 13.61 -4.98 5.54
C PRO A 89 14.19 -4.41 4.24
N GLU A 90 15.50 -4.51 4.07
CA GLU A 90 16.26 -3.97 2.94
C GLU A 90 15.91 -4.65 1.60
N ASP A 91 15.32 -5.85 1.63
CA ASP A 91 14.89 -6.56 0.42
C ASP A 91 13.57 -5.99 -0.15
N ILE A 92 12.83 -5.20 0.63
CA ILE A 92 11.58 -4.59 0.17
C ILE A 92 11.89 -3.44 -0.79
N GLY A 93 11.55 -3.62 -2.07
CA GLY A 93 11.78 -2.64 -3.14
C GLY A 93 10.62 -1.66 -3.38
N TYR A 94 9.42 -1.97 -2.88
CA TYR A 94 8.25 -1.09 -3.01
C TYR A 94 7.24 -1.36 -1.89
N ILE A 95 6.61 -0.29 -1.39
CA ILE A 95 5.47 -0.38 -0.47
C ILE A 95 4.20 0.12 -1.17
N ASN A 96 3.25 -0.79 -1.39
CA ASN A 96 1.86 -0.43 -1.71
C ASN A 96 1.11 -0.18 -0.39
N ALA A 97 0.93 1.09 -0.05
CA ALA A 97 0.22 1.49 1.14
C ALA A 97 -1.30 1.41 0.94
N HIS A 98 -2.03 1.22 2.03
CA HIS A 98 -3.48 1.35 2.03
C HIS A 98 -3.81 2.80 1.64
N GLY A 99 -3.23 3.81 2.31
CA GLY A 99 -3.31 5.21 1.88
C GLY A 99 -4.74 5.69 1.68
N SER A 100 -5.56 5.64 2.75
CA SER A 100 -6.97 6.06 2.66
C SER A 100 -7.16 7.57 2.43
N GLY A 101 -6.11 8.40 2.54
CA GLY A 101 -6.29 9.85 2.48
C GLY A 101 -6.95 10.42 3.73
N THR A 102 -7.10 9.63 4.80
CA THR A 102 -7.47 10.12 6.12
C THR A 102 -6.20 10.43 6.91
N LYS A 103 -6.19 11.55 7.63
CA LYS A 103 -5.01 11.97 8.42
C LYS A 103 -4.54 10.91 9.41
N GLN A 104 -5.50 10.26 10.07
CA GLN A 104 -5.21 9.27 11.10
C GLN A 104 -4.57 8.00 10.52
N ASN A 105 -5.13 7.46 9.42
CA ASN A 105 -4.60 6.26 8.78
C ASN A 105 -3.23 6.51 8.16
N ASP A 106 -3.08 7.58 7.40
CA ASP A 106 -1.84 7.82 6.66
C ASP A 106 -0.65 8.02 7.62
N ARG A 107 -0.88 8.68 8.76
CA ARG A 107 0.11 8.80 9.84
C ARG A 107 0.39 7.45 10.53
N HIS A 108 -0.66 6.65 10.77
CA HIS A 108 -0.55 5.31 11.34
C HIS A 108 0.34 4.40 10.47
N GLU A 109 0.10 4.39 9.15
CA GLU A 109 0.89 3.64 8.18
C GLU A 109 2.34 4.12 8.13
N THR A 110 2.54 5.45 8.04
CA THR A 110 3.88 6.07 8.09
C THR A 110 4.66 5.57 9.31
N ALA A 111 4.05 5.61 10.50
CA ALA A 111 4.67 5.15 11.73
C ALA A 111 4.92 3.64 11.73
N ALA A 112 4.01 2.85 11.15
CA ALA A 112 4.15 1.41 11.05
C ALA A 112 5.36 1.03 10.18
N PHE A 113 5.48 1.62 8.99
CA PHE A 113 6.60 1.38 8.07
C PHE A 113 7.95 1.73 8.70
N LYS A 114 8.04 2.91 9.35
CA LYS A 114 9.25 3.31 10.08
C LYS A 114 9.64 2.32 11.16
N ARG A 115 8.66 1.78 11.88
CA ARG A 115 8.91 0.80 12.95
C ARG A 115 9.35 -0.55 12.40
N SER A 116 8.72 -1.03 11.33
CA SER A 116 8.99 -2.37 10.79
C SER A 116 10.24 -2.41 9.93
N LEU A 117 10.53 -1.36 9.16
CA LEU A 117 11.64 -1.32 8.22
C LEU A 117 12.83 -0.45 8.70
N GLY A 118 12.68 0.28 9.79
CA GLY A 118 13.76 1.12 10.33
C GLY A 118 14.20 2.21 9.35
N ALA A 119 15.52 2.31 9.11
CA ALA A 119 16.09 3.32 8.21
C ALA A 119 15.71 3.09 6.74
N HIS A 120 15.41 1.86 6.35
CA HIS A 120 15.02 1.53 4.97
C HIS A 120 13.68 2.14 4.57
N ALA A 121 12.78 2.38 5.53
CA ALA A 121 11.48 3.01 5.30
C ALA A 121 11.58 4.38 4.60
N TYR A 122 12.69 5.11 4.78
CA TYR A 122 12.91 6.42 4.18
C TYR A 122 13.52 6.36 2.77
N LYS A 123 13.87 5.16 2.28
CA LYS A 123 14.54 4.95 0.99
C LYS A 123 13.67 4.18 0.00
N VAL A 124 12.83 3.30 0.52
CA VAL A 124 11.90 2.50 -0.30
C VAL A 124 10.76 3.40 -0.81
N PRO A 125 10.44 3.37 -2.11
CA PRO A 125 9.30 4.11 -2.63
C PRO A 125 7.98 3.57 -2.06
N VAL A 126 7.08 4.49 -1.73
CA VAL A 126 5.74 4.19 -1.22
C VAL A 126 4.70 4.81 -2.15
N SER A 127 3.59 4.11 -2.42
CA SER A 127 2.48 4.72 -3.14
C SER A 127 1.12 4.21 -2.66
N SER A 128 0.04 4.88 -3.06
CA SER A 128 -1.31 4.33 -2.93
C SER A 128 -2.12 4.55 -4.20
N ILE A 129 -2.61 3.43 -4.74
CA ILE A 129 -3.43 3.44 -5.95
C ILE A 129 -4.84 3.99 -5.75
N LYS A 130 -5.30 4.14 -4.49
CA LYS A 130 -6.63 4.69 -4.16
C LYS A 130 -6.82 6.12 -4.66
N SER A 131 -5.73 6.84 -4.90
CA SER A 131 -5.71 8.14 -5.56
C SER A 131 -6.24 8.11 -6.99
N MET A 132 -6.11 6.98 -7.69
CA MET A 132 -6.52 6.78 -9.10
C MET A 132 -7.81 5.98 -9.23
N VAL A 133 -8.02 4.97 -8.37
CA VAL A 133 -9.17 4.05 -8.49
C VAL A 133 -10.22 4.20 -7.38
N GLY A 134 -9.99 5.11 -6.43
CA GLY A 134 -10.83 5.26 -5.24
C GLY A 134 -10.70 4.09 -4.26
N HIS A 135 -11.54 4.11 -3.22
CA HIS A 135 -11.61 3.07 -2.21
C HIS A 135 -12.81 2.15 -2.48
N SER A 136 -12.55 0.98 -3.06
CA SER A 136 -13.56 -0.03 -3.42
C SER A 136 -13.98 -0.96 -2.27
N LEU A 137 -13.74 -0.53 -1.03
CA LEU A 137 -14.11 -1.24 0.19
C LEU A 137 -13.61 -2.70 0.14
N GLY A 138 -14.51 -3.68 0.11
CA GLY A 138 -14.16 -5.10 0.16
C GLY A 138 -13.33 -5.59 -1.03
N ALA A 139 -13.33 -4.88 -2.17
CA ALA A 139 -12.56 -5.27 -3.35
C ALA A 139 -11.12 -4.74 -3.36
N ILE A 140 -10.78 -3.78 -2.49
CA ILE A 140 -9.51 -3.04 -2.67
C ILE A 140 -8.29 -3.93 -2.47
N GLY A 141 -8.35 -4.90 -1.55
CA GLY A 141 -7.23 -5.80 -1.28
C GLY A 141 -6.82 -6.63 -2.50
N SER A 142 -7.78 -7.15 -3.28
CA SER A 142 -7.44 -7.91 -4.50
C SER A 142 -6.94 -7.02 -5.63
N ILE A 143 -7.47 -5.80 -5.75
CA ILE A 143 -7.02 -4.82 -6.74
C ILE A 143 -5.59 -4.36 -6.44
N GLU A 144 -5.28 -4.13 -5.16
CA GLU A 144 -3.94 -3.76 -4.70
C GLU A 144 -2.93 -4.87 -4.94
N VAL A 145 -3.27 -6.13 -4.65
CA VAL A 145 -2.39 -7.27 -4.96
C VAL A 145 -2.15 -7.39 -6.47
N ALA A 146 -3.19 -7.21 -7.30
CA ALA A 146 -3.03 -7.21 -8.75
C ALA A 146 -2.10 -6.07 -9.22
N ALA A 147 -2.25 -4.86 -8.67
CA ALA A 147 -1.37 -3.74 -8.98
C ALA A 147 0.08 -3.99 -8.54
N CYS A 148 0.30 -4.63 -7.39
CA CYS A 148 1.63 -5.03 -6.93
C CYS A 148 2.28 -6.05 -7.87
N ALA A 149 1.50 -7.03 -8.35
CA ALA A 149 1.98 -8.04 -9.29
C ALA A 149 2.36 -7.40 -10.64
N LEU A 150 1.58 -6.43 -11.12
CA LEU A 150 1.93 -5.65 -12.32
C LEU A 150 3.12 -4.72 -12.11
N ALA A 151 3.30 -4.16 -10.90
CA ALA A 151 4.49 -3.37 -10.57
C ALA A 151 5.77 -4.22 -10.61
N LEU A 152 5.71 -5.47 -10.12
CA LEU A 152 6.78 -6.46 -10.25
C LEU A 152 7.03 -6.83 -11.71
N GLU A 153 6.00 -7.13 -12.49
CA GLU A 153 6.19 -7.53 -13.89
C GLU A 153 6.75 -6.40 -14.77
N HIS A 154 6.28 -5.17 -14.55
CA HIS A 154 6.66 -4.02 -15.37
C HIS A 154 7.80 -3.18 -14.80
N GLN A 155 8.27 -3.47 -13.58
CA GLN A 155 9.35 -2.74 -12.90
C GLN A 155 9.04 -1.23 -12.78
N VAL A 156 7.79 -0.92 -12.41
CA VAL A 156 7.28 0.45 -12.28
C VAL A 156 6.46 0.57 -11.00
N VAL A 157 6.78 1.56 -10.18
CA VAL A 157 5.98 1.96 -9.03
C VAL A 157 4.88 2.93 -9.48
N PRO A 158 3.59 2.61 -9.26
CA PRO A 158 2.50 3.52 -9.62
C PRO A 158 2.56 4.81 -8.78
N PRO A 159 2.02 5.92 -9.29
CA PRO A 159 2.00 7.16 -8.52
C PRO A 159 0.92 7.13 -7.45
N THR A 160 1.13 7.94 -6.41
CA THR A 160 0.03 8.52 -5.64
C THR A 160 -0.44 9.75 -6.41
N ALA A 161 -1.53 9.60 -7.16
CA ALA A 161 -2.16 10.72 -7.84
C ALA A 161 -2.61 11.79 -6.82
N ASN A 162 -2.61 13.04 -7.25
CA ASN A 162 -3.03 14.20 -6.44
C ASN A 162 -2.18 14.50 -5.19
N LEU A 163 -1.02 13.86 -5.00
CA LEU A 163 -0.05 14.23 -3.98
C LEU A 163 0.78 15.43 -4.48
N HIS A 164 0.35 16.64 -4.13
CA HIS A 164 0.99 17.90 -4.55
C HIS A 164 1.73 18.59 -3.42
N THR A 165 1.20 18.51 -2.21
CA THR A 165 1.77 19.11 -1.00
C THR A 165 2.00 18.01 0.03
N PRO A 166 3.20 17.41 0.09
CA PRO A 166 3.49 16.36 1.05
C PRO A 166 3.21 16.81 2.49
N ASP A 167 2.52 15.98 3.27
CA ASP A 167 2.34 16.23 4.71
C ASP A 167 3.67 16.01 5.45
N PRO A 168 4.19 16.98 6.23
CA PRO A 168 5.39 16.79 7.04
C PRO A 168 5.29 15.66 8.07
N GLU A 169 4.09 15.22 8.44
CA GLU A 169 3.87 14.03 9.30
C GLU A 169 3.90 12.70 8.52
N CYS A 170 3.96 12.76 7.19
CA CYS A 170 4.11 11.65 6.25
C CYS A 170 5.37 11.89 5.40
N ASP A 171 6.53 11.71 6.02
CA ASP A 171 7.88 12.10 5.56
C ASP A 171 8.68 10.96 4.91
N LEU A 172 8.01 9.99 4.30
CA LEU A 172 8.65 8.92 3.52
C LEU A 172 8.70 9.28 2.03
N ASP A 173 9.38 8.47 1.23
CA ASP A 173 9.46 8.63 -0.23
C ASP A 173 8.16 8.19 -0.91
N TYR A 174 7.10 8.99 -0.75
CA TYR A 174 5.84 8.79 -1.46
C TYR A 174 5.98 9.22 -2.92
N VAL A 175 5.78 8.30 -3.86
CA VAL A 175 5.88 8.56 -5.30
C VAL A 175 4.73 9.48 -5.74
N PRO A 176 4.98 10.76 -6.09
CA PRO A 176 3.89 11.71 -6.36
C PRO A 176 3.66 11.86 -7.87
N LEU A 177 2.39 11.99 -8.27
CA LEU A 177 1.92 12.46 -9.60
C LEU A 177 2.24 11.57 -10.81
N THR A 178 3.48 11.14 -10.97
CA THR A 178 3.98 10.35 -12.10
C THR A 178 4.56 9.04 -11.62
N ALA A 179 4.28 7.96 -12.35
CA ALA A 179 4.87 6.66 -12.08
C ALA A 179 6.40 6.75 -12.11
N ARG A 180 7.06 5.88 -11.33
CA ARG A 180 8.51 5.84 -11.23
C ARG A 180 9.01 4.48 -11.70
N GLU A 181 9.84 4.47 -12.74
CA GLU A 181 10.64 3.29 -13.07
C GLU A 181 11.56 2.97 -11.89
N HIS A 182 11.44 1.75 -11.37
CA HIS A 182 12.20 1.31 -10.22
C HIS A 182 12.32 -0.21 -10.27
N PRO A 183 13.54 -0.77 -10.15
CA PRO A 183 13.68 -2.20 -9.98
C PRO A 183 12.95 -2.65 -8.71
N VAL A 184 12.06 -3.63 -8.83
CA VAL A 184 11.29 -4.16 -7.71
C VAL A 184 11.39 -5.67 -7.73
N ASP A 185 11.99 -6.24 -6.68
CA ASP A 185 12.09 -7.68 -6.48
C ASP A 185 11.08 -8.19 -5.43
N ALA A 186 10.77 -7.36 -4.44
CA ALA A 186 9.76 -7.66 -3.41
C ALA A 186 8.89 -6.44 -3.12
N VAL A 187 7.58 -6.68 -3.00
CA VAL A 187 6.58 -5.66 -2.66
C VAL A 187 5.98 -5.96 -1.30
N LEU A 188 5.96 -4.96 -0.42
CA LEU A 188 5.14 -4.97 0.77
C LEU A 188 3.80 -4.29 0.45
N THR A 189 2.69 -5.02 0.53
CA THR A 189 1.35 -4.43 0.44
C THR A 189 0.65 -4.45 1.79
N VAL A 190 0.03 -3.34 2.17
CA VAL A 190 -0.86 -3.25 3.33
C VAL A 190 -2.24 -2.81 2.85
N GLY A 191 -3.27 -3.60 3.15
CA GLY A 191 -4.62 -3.48 2.60
C GLY A 191 -5.69 -3.76 3.64
#